data_AF-A0A2W4MTH0-F1
#
_entry.id   AF-A0A2W4MTH0-F1
#
_cell.length_a   1.000
_cell.length_b   1.000
_cell.length_c   1.000
_cell.angle_alpha   90.00
_cell.angle_beta   90.00
_cell.angle_gamma   90.00
#
_symmetry.space_group_name_H-M   'P 1'
#
loop_
_entity.id
_entity.type
_entity.pdbx_description
1 polymer ?
#
loop_
_entity_poly.entity_id
_entity_poly.type
_entity_poly.pdbx_seq_one_letter_code
_entity_poly.pdbx_strand_id
1 'polypeptide(L)'
;MAITDRMLIGAIASNPGVYEGAGEYRCCRTCTAIFFTSAKEPDKEHEGHDTFALPALNPDGSGKLVRAFQRYIERWPQERREQLDRFAARKGWDMAMELKYGGGALEDDEAAEWQEIVNARLAQLARQAREELERTS
;
A
#
# COMPACT_ATOMS: atom_id res chain seq x y z
N MET A 1 -11.95 3.38 -21.35
CA MET A 1 -12.71 3.66 -20.10
C MET A 1 -11.77 4.44 -19.20
N ALA A 2 -12.20 5.55 -18.59
CA ALA A 2 -11.30 6.36 -17.78
C ALA A 2 -10.90 5.64 -16.47
N ILE A 3 -9.63 5.74 -16.07
CA ILE A 3 -9.14 5.21 -14.79
C ILE A 3 -9.77 6.00 -13.63
N THR A 4 -10.49 5.31 -12.74
CA THR A 4 -11.14 5.94 -11.58
C THR A 4 -10.23 5.97 -10.35
N ASP A 5 -10.50 6.86 -9.39
CA ASP A 5 -9.72 6.92 -8.14
C ASP A 5 -9.83 5.61 -7.34
N ARG A 6 -11.00 4.96 -7.38
CA ARG A 6 -11.19 3.65 -6.75
C ARG A 6 -10.25 2.60 -7.32
N MET A 7 -10.04 2.62 -8.64
CA MET A 7 -9.10 1.70 -9.30
C MET A 7 -7.66 2.01 -8.90
N LEU A 8 -7.26 3.29 -8.84
CA LEU A 8 -5.93 3.69 -8.39
C LEU A 8 -5.68 3.30 -6.94
N ILE A 9 -6.61 3.59 -6.04
CA ILE A 9 -6.51 3.23 -4.62
C ILE A 9 -6.36 1.72 -4.45
N GLY A 10 -7.18 0.94 -5.14
CA GLY A 10 -7.11 -0.52 -5.09
C GLY A 10 -5.75 -1.03 -5.56
N ALA A 11 -5.29 -0.59 -6.73
CA ALA A 11 -4.00 -0.99 -7.28
C ALA A 11 -2.84 -0.61 -6.34
N ILE A 12 -2.79 0.64 -5.85
CA ILE A 12 -1.75 1.16 -4.94
C ILE A 12 -1.72 0.41 -3.60
N ALA A 13 -2.89 0.09 -3.05
CA ALA A 13 -3.00 -0.64 -1.78
C ALA A 13 -2.46 -2.07 -1.90
N SER A 14 -2.69 -2.73 -3.03
CA SER A 14 -2.20 -4.08 -3.31
C SER A 14 -0.86 -4.13 -4.05
N ASN A 15 -0.21 -2.99 -4.29
CA ASN A 15 0.99 -2.94 -5.14
C ASN A 15 2.23 -3.40 -4.37
N PRO A 16 2.88 -4.50 -4.78
CA PRO A 16 4.15 -4.89 -4.18
C PRO A 16 5.25 -3.87 -4.49
N GLY A 17 5.18 -3.18 -5.63
CA GLY A 17 6.11 -2.11 -5.99
C GLY A 17 7.56 -2.57 -6.15
N VAL A 18 7.77 -3.85 -6.50
CA VAL A 18 9.10 -4.44 -6.70
C VAL A 18 9.09 -5.26 -7.98
N TYR A 19 9.37 -4.62 -9.12
CA TYR A 19 9.37 -5.26 -10.45
C TYR A 19 10.20 -6.55 -10.54
N GLU A 20 11.41 -6.55 -9.98
CA GLU A 20 12.31 -7.71 -9.98
C GLU A 20 11.84 -8.85 -9.04
N GLY A 21 10.89 -8.56 -8.16
CA GLY A 21 10.42 -9.45 -7.10
C GLY A 21 9.02 -9.99 -7.38
N ALA A 22 8.07 -9.62 -6.52
CA ALA A 22 6.68 -10.02 -6.64
C ALA A 22 5.97 -9.37 -7.84
N GLY A 23 6.54 -8.30 -8.40
CA GLY A 23 5.97 -7.51 -9.49
C GLY A 23 5.46 -6.15 -9.01
N GLU A 24 4.82 -5.42 -9.92
CA GLU A 24 4.25 -4.11 -9.63
C GLU A 24 3.08 -3.77 -10.55
N TYR A 25 2.17 -2.96 -10.04
CA TYR A 25 1.16 -2.32 -10.87
C TYR A 25 1.74 -1.09 -11.57
N ARG A 26 1.39 -0.95 -12.85
CA ARG A 26 1.72 0.19 -13.70
C ARG A 26 0.45 0.78 -14.30
N CYS A 27 0.55 2.03 -14.74
CA CYS A 27 -0.46 2.68 -15.56
C CYS A 27 0.09 2.90 -16.97
N CYS A 28 -0.75 2.66 -17.96
CA CYS A 28 -0.51 3.06 -19.34
C CYS A 28 -1.36 4.30 -19.68
N ARG A 29 -0.70 5.41 -20.01
CA ARG A 29 -1.36 6.65 -20.45
C ARG A 29 -2.00 6.48 -21.83
N THR A 30 -1.33 5.77 -22.74
CA THR A 30 -1.82 5.49 -24.09
C THR A 30 -3.12 4.67 -24.08
N CYS A 31 -3.18 3.62 -23.25
CA CYS A 31 -4.33 2.72 -23.17
C CYS A 31 -5.38 3.17 -22.15
N THR A 32 -5.04 4.12 -21.27
CA THR A 32 -5.84 4.46 -20.08
C THR A 32 -6.16 3.22 -19.22
N ALA A 33 -5.15 2.39 -18.98
CA ALA A 33 -5.30 1.11 -18.29
C ALA A 33 -4.31 0.93 -17.13
N ILE A 34 -4.73 0.21 -16.08
CA ILE A 34 -3.86 -0.31 -15.03
C ILE A 34 -3.55 -1.76 -15.35
N PHE A 35 -2.28 -2.14 -15.30
CA PHE A 35 -1.84 -3.52 -15.53
C PHE A 35 -0.78 -3.92 -14.52
N PHE A 36 -0.58 -5.22 -14.35
CA PHE A 36 0.44 -5.78 -13.48
C PHE A 36 1.56 -6.37 -14.31
N THR A 37 2.80 -6.21 -13.88
CA THR A 37 3.96 -6.77 -14.58
C THR A 37 5.10 -7.10 -13.62
N SER A 38 5.96 -8.03 -14.01
CA SER A 38 7.17 -8.39 -13.26
C SER A 38 8.31 -8.77 -14.22
N ALA A 39 9.53 -8.86 -13.71
CA ALA A 39 10.66 -9.34 -14.50
C ALA A 39 10.48 -10.79 -15.02
N LYS A 40 9.73 -11.62 -14.29
CA LYS A 40 9.45 -13.02 -14.67
C LYS A 40 8.35 -13.12 -15.72
N GLU A 41 7.36 -12.23 -15.63
CA GLU A 41 6.20 -12.17 -16.52
C GLU A 41 6.04 -10.72 -17.02
N PRO A 42 6.89 -10.30 -17.97
CA PRO A 42 6.82 -8.95 -18.52
C PRO A 42 5.57 -8.78 -19.38
N ASP A 43 4.92 -7.64 -19.23
CA ASP A 43 3.77 -7.28 -20.07
C ASP A 43 4.25 -6.89 -21.46
N LYS A 44 3.73 -7.59 -22.48
CA LYS A 44 4.05 -7.33 -23.90
C LYS A 44 3.03 -6.44 -24.59
N GLU A 45 1.82 -6.32 -24.03
CA GLU A 45 0.73 -5.55 -24.63
C GLU A 45 0.98 -4.04 -24.55
N HIS A 46 1.77 -3.61 -23.56
CA HIS A 46 2.11 -2.22 -23.31
C HIS A 46 3.58 -1.89 -23.63
N GLU A 47 4.27 -2.76 -24.36
CA GLU A 47 5.63 -2.49 -24.83
C GLU A 47 5.64 -1.28 -25.79
N GLY A 48 6.49 -0.29 -25.51
CA GLY A 48 6.57 0.94 -26.29
C GLY A 48 5.45 1.97 -26.02
N HIS A 49 4.50 1.66 -25.13
CA HIS A 49 3.51 2.64 -24.68
C HIS A 49 4.09 3.59 -23.61
N ASP A 50 3.45 4.76 -23.45
CA ASP A 50 3.75 5.68 -22.36
C ASP A 50 3.18 5.09 -21.05
N THR A 51 4.07 4.47 -20.28
CA THR A 51 3.73 3.81 -19.01
C THR A 51 4.53 4.35 -17.84
N PHE A 52 3.99 4.25 -16.64
CA PHE A 52 4.69 4.57 -15.40
C PHE A 52 4.29 3.60 -14.28
N ALA A 53 5.20 3.38 -13.34
CA ALA A 53 4.94 2.57 -12.15
C ALA A 53 4.01 3.32 -11.18
N LEU A 54 2.97 2.62 -10.69
CA LEU A 54 2.15 3.16 -9.62
C LEU A 54 2.95 3.17 -8.31
N PRO A 55 2.69 4.15 -7.41
CA PRO A 55 3.24 4.06 -6.07
C PRO A 55 2.67 2.84 -5.33
N ALA A 56 3.37 2.43 -4.29
CA ALA A 56 2.94 1.36 -3.38
C ALA A 56 2.78 1.91 -1.96
N LEU A 57 1.69 1.53 -1.30
CA LEU A 57 1.46 1.87 0.11
C LEU A 57 2.55 1.23 1.00
N ASN A 58 2.77 -0.07 0.80
CA ASN A 58 3.74 -0.87 1.53
C ASN A 58 4.48 -1.79 0.54
N PRO A 59 5.57 -1.31 -0.08
CA PRO A 59 6.33 -2.15 -1.00
C PRO A 59 6.81 -3.44 -0.31
N ASP A 60 6.79 -4.55 -1.04
CA ASP A 60 7.18 -5.86 -0.53
C ASP A 60 8.60 -5.84 0.03
N GLY A 61 8.77 -6.44 1.21
CA GLY A 61 10.04 -6.47 1.93
C GLY A 61 10.49 -5.11 2.51
N SER A 62 9.75 -4.02 2.30
CA SER A 62 10.16 -2.70 2.78
C SER A 62 9.94 -2.53 4.29
N GLY A 63 8.92 -3.17 4.87
CA GLY A 63 8.48 -2.94 6.26
C GLY A 63 8.06 -1.50 6.53
N LYS A 64 7.73 -0.72 5.50
CA LYS A 64 7.48 0.73 5.62
C LYS A 64 6.24 1.01 6.45
N LEU A 65 5.15 0.27 6.22
CA LEU A 65 3.91 0.42 6.95
C LEU A 65 4.09 0.01 8.43
N VAL A 66 4.78 -1.11 8.67
CA VAL A 66 5.15 -1.57 10.02
C VAL A 66 5.92 -0.49 10.78
N ARG A 67 6.98 0.08 10.19
CA ARG A 67 7.75 1.15 10.85
C ARG A 67 6.93 2.42 11.08
N ALA A 68 5.98 2.74 10.19
CA ALA A 68 5.08 3.87 10.38
C ALA A 68 4.14 3.63 11.56
N PHE A 69 3.60 2.42 11.69
CA PHE A 69 2.76 2.03 12.82
C PHE A 69 3.54 2.02 14.14
N GLN A 70 4.74 1.45 14.16
CA GLN A 70 5.60 1.43 15.35
C GLN A 70 5.88 2.85 15.87
N ARG A 71 6.17 3.81 14.97
CA ARG A 71 6.32 5.23 15.36
C ARG A 71 5.00 5.83 15.84
N TYR A 72 3.90 5.49 15.18
CA TYR A 72 2.58 5.99 15.54
C TYR A 72 2.19 5.61 16.97
N ILE A 73 2.42 4.34 17.37
CA ILE A 73 2.10 3.86 18.70
C ILE A 73 3.05 4.37 19.79
N GLU A 74 4.16 5.06 19.47
CA GLU A 74 5.04 5.70 20.48
C GLU A 74 4.28 6.66 21.40
N ARG A 75 3.16 7.23 20.92
CA ARG A 75 2.27 8.09 21.69
C ARG A 75 1.39 7.36 22.71
N TRP A 76 1.31 6.03 22.62
CA TRP A 76 0.46 5.20 23.48
C TRP A 76 1.14 4.85 24.81
N PRO A 77 0.36 4.47 25.84
CA PRO A 77 0.90 3.96 27.09
C PRO A 77 1.91 2.82 26.85
N GLN A 78 3.00 2.81 27.62
CA GLN A 78 4.06 1.80 27.49
C GLN A 78 3.49 0.37 27.61
N GLU A 79 2.60 0.13 28.56
CA GLU A 79 1.97 -1.18 28.75
C GLU A 79 1.26 -1.67 27.47
N ARG A 80 0.55 -0.77 26.77
CA ARG A 80 -0.15 -1.12 25.54
C ARG A 80 0.82 -1.45 24.41
N ARG A 81 1.91 -0.69 24.28
CA ARG A 81 2.98 -1.01 23.33
C ARG A 81 3.60 -2.38 23.58
N GLU A 82 3.90 -2.71 24.85
CA GLU A 82 4.46 -4.03 25.21
C GLU A 82 3.50 -5.19 24.94
N GLN A 83 2.18 -4.96 24.99
CA GLN A 83 1.19 -5.96 24.57
C GLN A 83 1.27 -6.20 23.06
N LEU A 84 1.35 -5.13 22.26
CA LEU A 84 1.52 -5.23 20.80
C LEU A 84 2.84 -5.89 20.42
N ASP A 85 3.95 -5.53 21.07
CA ASP A 85 5.26 -6.16 20.83
C ASP A 85 5.22 -7.67 21.10
N ARG A 86 4.60 -8.08 22.21
CA ARG A 86 4.43 -9.51 22.55
C ARG A 86 3.53 -10.24 21.55
N PHE A 87 2.49 -9.57 21.05
CA PHE A 87 1.64 -10.13 20.01
C PHE A 87 2.41 -10.29 18.70
N ALA A 88 3.08 -9.23 18.25
CA ALA A 88 3.86 -9.19 17.01
C ALA A 88 5.01 -10.21 17.03
N ALA A 89 5.64 -10.45 18.19
CA ALA A 89 6.66 -11.49 18.33
C ALA A 89 6.13 -12.91 18.03
N ARG A 90 4.82 -13.15 18.18
CA ARG A 90 4.18 -14.47 17.94
C ARG A 90 3.49 -14.56 16.58
N LYS A 91 2.92 -13.46 16.09
CA LYS A 91 2.02 -13.44 14.93
C LYS A 91 2.50 -12.55 13.78
N GLY A 92 3.56 -11.78 13.98
CA GLY A 92 4.06 -10.78 13.04
C GLY A 92 3.39 -9.42 13.22
N TRP A 93 4.10 -8.37 12.79
CA TRP A 93 3.60 -6.99 12.87
C TRP A 93 2.45 -6.71 11.91
N ASP A 94 2.40 -7.39 10.77
CA ASP A 94 1.28 -7.24 9.83
C ASP A 94 -0.05 -7.58 10.53
N MET A 95 -0.08 -8.65 11.33
CA MET A 95 -1.26 -9.01 12.12
C MET A 95 -1.47 -8.11 13.35
N ALA A 96 -0.39 -7.58 13.94
CA ALA A 96 -0.50 -6.69 15.09
C ALA A 96 -1.17 -5.34 14.74
N MET A 97 -1.11 -4.94 13.47
CA MET A 97 -1.76 -3.73 12.95
C MET A 97 -3.24 -3.94 12.56
N GLU A 98 -3.74 -5.16 12.66
CA GLU A 98 -5.11 -5.50 12.28
C GLU A 98 -6.07 -5.42 13.47
N LEU A 99 -7.35 -5.28 13.13
CA LEU A 99 -8.44 -5.28 14.10
C LEU A 99 -8.55 -6.65 14.80
N LYS A 100 -8.75 -6.63 16.11
CA LYS A 100 -8.84 -7.83 16.96
C LYS A 100 -9.92 -8.82 16.53
N TYR A 101 -11.08 -8.33 16.06
CA TYR A 101 -12.14 -9.19 15.52
C TYR A 101 -11.72 -9.96 14.27
N GLY A 102 -10.73 -9.46 13.52
CA GLY A 102 -10.10 -10.14 12.38
C GLY A 102 -8.94 -11.06 12.76
N GLY A 103 -8.68 -11.26 14.06
CA GLY A 103 -7.53 -12.00 14.57
C GLY A 103 -6.28 -11.14 14.80
N GLY A 104 -6.40 -9.82 14.68
CA GLY A 104 -5.34 -8.86 14.98
C GLY A 104 -5.21 -8.50 16.46
N ALA A 105 -4.57 -7.36 16.74
CA ALA A 105 -4.26 -6.93 18.10
C ALA A 105 -4.91 -5.59 18.50
N LEU A 106 -5.39 -4.81 17.53
CA LEU A 106 -5.97 -3.48 17.78
C LEU A 106 -7.41 -3.57 18.26
N GLU A 107 -7.75 -2.77 19.27
CA GLU A 107 -9.15 -2.52 19.63
C GLU A 107 -9.83 -1.64 18.56
N ASP A 108 -11.15 -1.50 18.61
CA ASP A 108 -11.95 -0.85 17.55
C ASP A 108 -11.53 0.60 17.28
N ASP A 109 -11.31 1.38 18.34
CA ASP A 109 -10.90 2.79 18.27
C ASP A 109 -9.45 2.92 17.76
N GLU A 110 -8.55 2.09 18.27
CA GLU A 110 -7.16 2.01 17.83
C GLU A 110 -7.03 1.68 16.33
N ALA A 111 -7.81 0.70 15.87
CA ALA A 111 -7.85 0.29 14.47
C ALA A 111 -8.45 1.39 13.60
N ALA A 112 -9.52 2.06 14.05
CA ALA A 112 -10.13 3.16 13.32
C ALA A 112 -9.14 4.33 13.13
N GLU A 113 -8.47 4.78 14.20
CA GLU A 113 -7.47 5.85 14.11
C GLU A 113 -6.32 5.47 13.17
N TRP A 114 -5.85 4.21 13.25
CA TRP A 114 -4.80 3.74 12.36
C TRP A 114 -5.25 3.70 10.89
N GLN A 115 -6.46 3.20 10.63
CA GLN A 115 -7.05 3.17 9.30
C GLN A 115 -7.23 4.58 8.71
N GLU A 116 -7.59 5.59 9.50
CA GLU A 116 -7.66 6.98 9.03
C GLU A 116 -6.31 7.46 8.48
N ILE A 117 -5.21 7.17 9.18
CA ILE A 117 -3.85 7.52 8.75
C ILE A 117 -3.49 6.79 7.46
N VAL A 118 -3.78 5.49 7.38
CA VAL A 118 -3.53 4.68 6.18
C VAL A 118 -4.34 5.20 4.99
N ASN A 119 -5.62 5.49 5.19
CA ASN A 119 -6.52 6.01 4.16
C ASN A 119 -6.09 7.40 3.68
N ALA A 120 -5.67 8.28 4.58
CA ALA A 120 -5.11 9.58 4.23
C ALA A 120 -3.84 9.42 3.36
N ARG A 121 -2.97 8.46 3.70
CA ARG A 121 -1.78 8.16 2.89
C ARG A 121 -2.15 7.58 1.52
N LEU A 122 -3.10 6.65 1.46
CA LEU A 122 -3.60 6.10 0.19
C LEU A 122 -4.19 7.19 -0.71
N ALA A 123 -5.00 8.09 -0.15
CA ALA A 123 -5.55 9.21 -0.89
C ALA A 123 -4.46 10.14 -1.43
N GLN A 124 -3.40 10.39 -0.65
CA GLN A 124 -2.24 11.15 -1.13
C GLN A 124 -1.54 10.45 -2.31
N LEU A 125 -1.27 9.16 -2.20
CA LEU A 125 -0.63 8.39 -3.27
C LEU A 125 -1.49 8.33 -4.53
N ALA A 126 -2.81 8.18 -4.39
CA ALA A 126 -3.74 8.20 -5.50
C ALA A 126 -3.76 9.55 -6.23
N ARG A 127 -3.70 10.67 -5.50
CA ARG A 127 -3.54 12.00 -6.10
C ARG A 127 -2.23 12.12 -6.88
N GLN A 128 -1.12 11.63 -6.34
CA GLN A 128 0.17 11.63 -7.05
C GLN A 128 0.09 10.82 -8.34
N ALA A 129 -0.53 9.63 -8.30
CA ALA A 129 -0.72 8.82 -9.51
C ALA A 129 -1.64 9.50 -10.54
N ARG A 130 -2.66 10.23 -10.08
CA ARG A 130 -3.55 11.02 -10.93
C ARG A 130 -2.81 12.16 -11.63
N GLU A 131 -2.03 12.92 -10.88
CA GLU A 131 -1.18 13.99 -11.42
C GLU A 131 -0.20 13.45 -12.48
N GLU A 132 0.42 12.30 -12.21
CA GLU A 132 1.27 11.62 -13.19
C GLU A 132 0.50 11.17 -14.43
N LEU A 133 -0.72 10.66 -14.29
CA LEU A 133 -1.56 10.25 -15.43
C LEU A 133 -1.93 11.44 -16.32
N GLU A 134 -2.16 12.61 -15.73
CA GLU A 134 -2.54 13.85 -16.41
C GLU A 134 -1.32 14.60 -16.99
N ARG A 135 -0.11 14.29 -16.50
CA ARG A 135 1.12 14.88 -17.03
C ARG A 135 1.30 14.46 -18.49
N THR A 136 1.13 15.43 -19.39
CA THR A 136 1.33 15.25 -20.82
C THR A 136 2.83 15.33 -21.11
N SER A 137 3.34 14.32 -21.80
CA SER A 137 4.69 14.29 -22.40
C SER A 137 4.78 15.25 -23.58
#